data_AF-A0A7C9EJL2-F1
#
_entry.id   AF-A0A7C9EJL2-F1
#
_cell.length_a   1.000
_cell.length_b   1.000
_cell.length_c   1.000
_cell.angle_alpha   90.00
_cell.angle_beta   90.00
_cell.angle_gamma   90.00
#
_symmetry.space_group_name_H-M   'P 1'
#
loop_
_entity.id
_entity.type
_entity.pdbx_description
1 polymer ?
#
loop_
_entity_poly.entity_id
_entity_poly.type
_entity_poly.pdbx_seq_one_letter_code
_entity_poly.pdbx_strand_id
1 'polypeptide(L)'
;MQGILGMFIGLNDLAIPYRENMAFFRLSTGKGWISGPEEVQVESQLPQEALMVQEFAQLVKGIKSSGGSPDNKWPEISRKTQLVLDAVRRSIDIGCKPVYL
;
A
#
# COMPACT_ATOMS: atom_id res chain seq x y z
N MET A 1 -8.71 -18.85 30.85
CA MET A 1 -8.87 -17.74 29.88
C MET A 1 -8.14 -18.11 28.61
N GLN A 2 -8.87 -18.47 27.55
CA GLN A 2 -8.32 -18.69 26.21
C GLN A 2 -7.81 -17.34 25.69
N GLY A 3 -6.50 -17.18 25.53
CA GLY A 3 -5.90 -15.98 24.96
C GLY A 3 -6.24 -15.86 23.47
N ILE A 4 -6.63 -14.66 23.05
CA ILE A 4 -6.90 -14.31 21.65
C ILE A 4 -5.64 -14.62 20.84
N LEU A 5 -5.79 -15.48 19.82
CA LEU A 5 -4.75 -15.78 18.85
C LEU A 5 -4.52 -14.53 17.98
N GLY A 6 -3.66 -13.63 18.43
CA GLY A 6 -3.27 -12.44 17.67
C GLY A 6 -2.18 -12.78 16.66
N MET A 7 -2.44 -12.56 15.37
CA MET A 7 -1.42 -12.53 14.33
C MET A 7 -0.80 -11.12 14.31
N PHE A 8 0.51 -11.01 14.51
CA PHE A 8 1.23 -9.74 14.44
C PHE A 8 1.98 -9.67 13.12
N ILE A 9 1.77 -8.60 12.34
CA ILE A 9 2.51 -8.31 11.11
C ILE A 9 3.50 -7.20 11.42
N GLY A 10 4.80 -7.51 11.35
CA GLY A 10 5.87 -6.51 11.38
C GLY A 10 6.10 -5.97 9.98
N LEU A 11 5.33 -4.97 9.57
CA LEU A 11 5.49 -4.34 8.25
C LEU A 11 6.59 -3.28 8.31
N ASN A 12 7.73 -3.54 7.66
CA ASN A 12 8.65 -2.48 7.29
C ASN A 12 8.12 -1.84 6.00
N ASP A 13 7.14 -0.95 6.14
CA ASP A 13 6.59 -0.21 5.00
C ASP A 13 7.55 0.93 4.62
N LEU A 14 8.57 0.59 3.85
CA LEU A 14 9.29 1.61 3.10
C LEU A 14 8.48 1.82 1.82
N ALA A 15 7.92 3.03 1.67
CA ALA A 15 7.18 3.44 0.47
C ALA A 15 7.97 3.29 -0.84
N ILE A 16 9.28 3.02 -0.74
CA ILE A 16 10.18 2.72 -1.84
C ILE A 16 10.96 1.45 -1.44
N PRO A 17 10.97 0.40 -2.28
CA PRO A 17 11.81 -0.77 -2.06
C PRO A 17 13.27 -0.37 -1.84
N TYR A 18 13.91 -0.91 -0.81
CA TYR A 18 15.33 -0.67 -0.56
C TYR A 18 16.22 -1.23 -1.70
N ARG A 19 15.71 -2.22 -2.45
CA ARG A 19 16.37 -2.79 -3.65
C ARG A 19 15.44 -2.71 -4.85
N GLU A 20 15.98 -2.30 -5.99
CA GLU A 20 15.22 -2.10 -7.24
C GLU A 20 14.49 -3.37 -7.72
N ASN A 21 15.06 -4.54 -7.47
CA ASN A 21 14.55 -5.81 -7.95
C ASN A 21 13.88 -6.67 -6.85
N MET A 22 13.80 -6.19 -5.61
CA MET A 22 13.12 -6.93 -4.55
C MET A 22 12.64 -6.04 -3.39
N ALA A 23 11.53 -6.42 -2.79
CA ALA A 23 11.11 -5.98 -1.46
C ALA A 23 11.06 -7.19 -0.52
N PHE A 24 11.03 -6.95 0.78
CA PHE A 24 10.81 -8.00 1.76
C PHE A 24 9.94 -7.50 2.90
N PHE A 25 9.15 -8.40 3.49
CA PHE A 25 8.43 -8.13 4.72
C PHE A 25 8.67 -9.25 5.73
N ARG A 26 8.50 -8.93 7.01
CA ARG A 26 8.74 -9.86 8.12
C ARG A 26 7.41 -10.33 8.69
N LEU A 27 7.14 -11.62 8.53
CA LEU A 27 5.93 -12.25 9.05
C LEU A 27 6.27 -13.01 10.34
N SER A 28 5.57 -12.69 11.42
CA SER A 28 5.62 -13.49 12.66
C SER A 28 4.31 -14.25 12.85
N THR A 29 4.32 -15.54 12.54
CA THR A 29 3.23 -16.48 12.80
C THR A 29 3.55 -17.28 14.06
N GLY A 30 2.87 -16.99 15.18
CA GLY A 30 3.13 -17.69 16.44
C GLY A 30 2.52 -17.02 17.68
N LYS A 31 2.60 -17.72 18.82
CA LYS A 31 2.22 -17.18 20.14
C LYS A 31 3.30 -16.22 20.62
N GLY A 32 3.15 -14.92 20.32
CA GLY A 32 4.12 -13.89 20.73
C GLY A 32 5.44 -13.98 19.94
N TRP A 33 6.36 -13.06 20.24
CA TRP A 33 7.66 -12.84 19.55
C TRP A 33 8.67 -14.02 19.64
N ILE A 34 8.20 -15.24 19.90
CA ILE A 34 8.99 -16.42 20.26
C ILE A 34 9.54 -17.14 19.02
N SER A 35 8.79 -17.16 17.91
CA SER A 35 9.33 -17.51 16.59
C SER A 35 9.85 -16.24 15.93
N GLY A 36 11.15 -16.18 15.64
CA GLY A 36 11.75 -15.06 14.92
C GLY A 36 10.99 -14.80 13.61
N PRO A 37 10.89 -13.53 13.17
CA PRO A 37 10.14 -13.19 11.97
C PRO A 37 10.72 -13.90 10.74
N GLU A 38 9.87 -14.56 9.96
CA GLU A 38 10.22 -15.08 8.65
C GLU A 38 10.29 -13.93 7.65
N GLU A 39 11.40 -13.81 6.94
CA GLU A 39 11.56 -12.82 5.88
C GLU A 39 11.00 -13.39 4.58
N VAL A 40 9.90 -12.81 4.10
CA VAL A 40 9.30 -13.15 2.81
C VAL A 40 9.81 -12.16 1.78
N GLN A 41 10.52 -12.67 0.77
CA GLN A 41 10.99 -11.86 -0.35
C GLN A 41 9.95 -11.79 -1.47
N VAL A 42 9.81 -10.60 -2.03
CA VAL A 42 8.98 -10.31 -3.19
C VAL A 42 9.90 -9.82 -4.29
N GLU A 43 10.18 -10.69 -5.26
CA GLU A 43 11.00 -10.35 -6.42
C GLU A 43 10.21 -9.48 -7.41
N SER A 44 10.92 -8.60 -8.10
CA SER A 44 10.39 -7.82 -9.22
C SER A 44 11.38 -7.82 -10.38
N GLN A 45 10.87 -8.07 -11.59
CA GLN A 45 11.70 -8.05 -12.80
C GLN A 45 12.08 -6.63 -13.24
N LEU A 46 11.24 -5.65 -12.88
CA LEU A 46 11.45 -4.23 -13.14
C LEU A 46 11.25 -3.44 -11.84
N PRO A 47 11.91 -2.28 -11.67
CA PRO A 47 11.62 -1.37 -10.57
C PRO A 47 10.13 -1.01 -10.52
N GLN A 48 9.58 -0.81 -9.32
CA GLN A 48 8.16 -0.55 -9.12
C GLN A 48 7.66 0.68 -9.89
N GLU A 49 8.49 1.72 -9.96
CA GLU A 49 8.23 2.95 -10.71
C GLU A 49 8.20 2.71 -12.23
N ALA A 50 9.02 1.79 -12.74
CA ALA A 50 8.99 1.41 -14.16
C ALA A 50 7.67 0.69 -14.48
N LEU A 51 7.21 -0.19 -13.59
CA LEU A 51 5.90 -0.85 -13.70
C LEU A 51 4.74 0.16 -13.63
N MET A 52 4.84 1.19 -12.76
CA MET A 52 3.85 2.27 -12.67
C MET A 52 3.73 3.05 -14.00
N VAL A 53 4.87 3.43 -14.60
CA VAL A 53 4.89 4.15 -15.89
C VAL A 53 4.38 3.25 -17.03
N GLN A 54 4.73 1.97 -17.02
CA GLN A 54 4.25 0.99 -17.99
C GLN A 54 2.73 0.86 -17.95
N GLU A 55 2.14 0.73 -16.76
CA GLU A 55 0.68 0.66 -16.60
C GLU A 55 -0.01 1.94 -17.11
N PHE A 56 0.53 3.11 -16.75
CA PHE A 56 0.02 4.38 -17.26
C PHE A 56 0.06 4.46 -18.80
N ALA A 57 1.16 4.03 -19.42
CA ALA A 57 1.28 4.00 -20.87
C ALA A 57 0.26 3.05 -21.53
N GLN A 58 -0.05 1.90 -20.91
CA GLN A 58 -1.08 0.99 -21.41
C GLN A 58 -2.48 1.61 -21.36
N LEU A 59 -2.82 2.32 -20.27
CA LEU A 59 -4.11 3.04 -20.16
C LEU A 59 -4.24 4.10 -21.26
N VAL A 60 -3.20 4.89 -21.49
CA VAL A 60 -3.17 5.89 -22.56
C VAL A 60 -3.32 5.24 -23.94
N LYS A 61 -2.65 4.10 -24.17
CA LYS A 61 -2.79 3.34 -25.41
C LYS A 61 -4.22 2.83 -25.61
N GLY A 62 -4.87 2.31 -24.58
CA GLY A 62 -6.27 1.87 -24.63
C GLY A 62 -7.23 2.98 -25.06
N ILE A 63 -7.01 4.20 -24.59
CA ILE A 63 -7.78 5.38 -24.99
C ILE A 63 -7.50 5.73 -26.46
N LYS A 64 -6.21 5.87 -26.82
CA LYS A 64 -5.81 6.36 -28.16
C LYS A 64 -6.08 5.36 -29.29
N SER A 65 -5.92 4.06 -29.04
CA SER A 65 -5.97 3.02 -30.08
C SER A 65 -7.29 2.26 -30.11
N SER A 66 -8.00 2.16 -28.98
CA SER A 66 -9.21 1.34 -28.86
C SER A 66 -10.47 2.15 -28.56
N GLY A 67 -10.36 3.49 -28.44
CA GLY A 67 -11.48 4.35 -28.09
C GLY A 67 -12.02 4.12 -26.67
N GLY A 68 -11.21 3.52 -25.78
CA GLY A 68 -11.59 3.29 -24.39
C GLY A 68 -11.75 4.59 -23.60
N SER A 69 -12.52 4.55 -22.52
CA SER A 69 -12.61 5.64 -21.54
C SER A 69 -11.46 5.56 -20.52
N PRO A 70 -11.12 6.67 -19.84
CA PRO A 70 -10.22 6.63 -18.69
C PRO A 70 -10.68 5.64 -17.62
N ASP A 71 -9.74 4.91 -17.02
CA ASP A 71 -10.01 4.02 -15.90
C ASP A 71 -10.31 4.82 -14.62
N ASN A 72 -11.45 4.54 -14.00
CA ASN A 72 -11.91 5.22 -12.79
C ASN A 72 -11.21 4.76 -11.51
N LYS A 73 -10.52 3.61 -11.53
CA LYS A 73 -9.82 3.07 -10.36
C LYS A 73 -8.83 4.07 -9.76
N TRP A 74 -8.00 4.67 -10.60
CA TRP A 74 -6.94 5.60 -10.19
C TRP A 74 -7.47 6.88 -9.54
N PRO A 75 -8.42 7.62 -10.16
CA PRO A 75 -9.01 8.80 -9.52
C PRO A 75 -9.82 8.44 -8.26
N GLU A 76 -10.48 7.28 -8.22
CA GLU A 76 -11.25 6.87 -7.06
C GLU A 76 -10.37 6.59 -5.83
N ILE A 77 -9.32 5.79 -6.00
CA ILE A 77 -8.37 5.49 -4.92
C ILE A 77 -7.67 6.77 -4.46
N SER A 78 -7.21 7.61 -5.41
CA SER A 78 -6.54 8.87 -5.09
C SER A 78 -7.43 9.81 -4.26
N ARG A 79 -8.71 9.95 -4.63
CA ARG A 79 -9.68 10.78 -3.90
C ARG A 79 -9.95 10.24 -2.50
N LYS A 80 -10.14 8.92 -2.35
CA LYS A 80 -10.34 8.29 -1.03
C LYS A 80 -9.14 8.49 -0.11
N THR A 81 -7.93 8.31 -0.62
CA THR A 81 -6.70 8.55 0.13
C THR A 81 -6.59 10.02 0.55
N GLN A 82 -6.83 10.96 -0.37
CA GLN A 82 -6.77 12.39 -0.05
C GLN A 82 -7.78 12.76 1.04
N LEU A 83 -9.02 12.27 0.94
CA LEU A 83 -10.07 12.52 1.93
C LEU A 83 -9.66 12.07 3.34
N VAL A 84 -9.04 10.89 3.45
CA VAL A 84 -8.54 10.37 4.73
C VAL A 84 -7.37 11.21 5.25
N LEU A 85 -6.42 11.58 4.37
CA LEU A 85 -5.29 12.44 4.76
C LEU A 85 -5.76 13.80 5.27
N ASP A 86 -6.77 14.40 4.62
CA ASP A 86 -7.37 15.66 5.03
C ASP A 86 -8.06 15.55 6.40
N ALA A 87 -8.77 14.44 6.65
CA ALA A 87 -9.36 14.20 7.96
C ALA A 87 -8.33 13.96 9.07
N VAL A 88 -7.24 13.25 8.78
CA VAL A 88 -6.14 13.07 9.74
C VAL A 88 -5.51 14.43 10.06
N ARG A 89 -5.21 15.23 9.03
CA ARG A 89 -4.69 16.59 9.20
C ARG A 89 -5.63 17.43 10.08
N ARG A 90 -6.91 17.43 9.77
CA ARG A 90 -7.93 18.18 10.53
C ARG A 90 -8.05 17.67 11.96
N SER A 91 -7.98 16.35 12.18
CA SER A 91 -8.02 15.75 13.52
C SER A 91 -6.89 16.29 14.39
N ILE A 92 -5.67 16.36 13.84
CA ILE A 92 -4.51 16.94 14.53
C ILE A 92 -4.78 18.41 14.90
N ASP A 93 -5.28 19.20 13.94
CA ASP A 93 -5.56 20.63 14.14
C ASP A 93 -6.60 20.89 15.25
N ILE A 94 -7.53 19.96 15.49
CA ILE A 94 -8.57 20.07 16.54
C ILE A 94 -8.23 19.34 17.85
N GLY A 95 -6.97 18.94 18.05
CA GLY A 95 -6.51 18.26 19.25
C GLY A 95 -6.85 16.77 19.27
N CYS A 96 -6.66 16.09 18.14
CA CYS A 96 -6.87 14.65 17.94
C CYS A 96 -8.32 14.19 18.20
N LYS A 97 -9.31 15.02 17.83
CA LYS A 97 -10.73 14.64 17.93
C LYS A 97 -11.22 13.93 16.66
N PRO A 98 -12.30 13.12 16.75
CA PRO A 98 -12.91 12.49 15.58
C PRO A 98 -13.32 13.51 14.51
N VAL A 99 -13.04 13.18 13.25
CA VAL A 99 -13.51 13.91 12.06
C VAL A 99 -14.40 12.96 11.26
N TYR A 100 -15.63 13.39 10.98
CA TYR A 100 -16.57 12.63 10.17
C TYR A 100 -16.35 12.94 8.69
N LEU A 101 -16.27 11.87 7.89
CA LEU A 101 -16.03 11.90 6.45
C LEU A 101 -17.32 11.81 5.65
#